data_AF-A0A9D5IHW1-F1
#
_entry.id   AF-A0A9D5IHW1-F1
#
_cell.length_a   1.000
_cell.length_b   1.000
_cell.length_c   1.000
_cell.angle_alpha   90.00
_cell.angle_beta   90.00
_cell.angle_gamma   90.00
#
_symmetry.space_group_name_H-M   'P 1'
#
loop_
_entity.id
_entity.type
_entity.pdbx_description
1 polymer ?
#
loop_
_entity_poly.entity_id
_entity_poly.type
_entity_poly.pdbx_seq_one_letter_code
_entity_poly.pdbx_strand_id
1 'polypeptide(L)'
;MAPSDLFFATVLLSAPVGTPEQVPPAERWVVVQSAVHEIAITWEILDPRETRYVLAKPEDFQIDLDFLRKRKADLADAPKLAESTRLPDRRLMDDHIQFNRAYRKHLDTRLLWEADRADVLGEAARETDRLYRLWDAMREAKCDFHYVTYRRLALKKLQEGLGTEVYASGELPPCVPDWRFVAAR
;
A
#
# COMPACT_ATOMS: atom_id res chain seq x y z
N MET A 1 18.83 5.38 -24.54
CA MET A 1 19.42 4.84 -23.31
C MET A 1 20.00 3.46 -23.60
N ALA A 2 21.21 3.18 -23.15
CA ALA A 2 21.85 1.89 -23.38
C ALA A 2 21.53 0.90 -22.24
N PRO A 3 21.59 -0.43 -22.48
CA PRO A 3 21.42 -1.43 -21.43
C PRO A 3 22.39 -1.26 -20.24
N SER A 4 23.59 -0.74 -20.50
CA SER A 4 24.58 -0.42 -19.46
C SER A 4 24.09 0.67 -18.50
N ASP A 5 23.31 1.64 -18.98
CA ASP A 5 22.78 2.73 -18.14
C ASP A 5 21.71 2.18 -17.18
N LEU A 6 20.84 1.28 -17.66
CA LEU A 6 19.83 0.60 -16.85
C LEU A 6 20.45 -0.34 -15.81
N PHE A 7 21.52 -1.05 -16.19
CA PHE A 7 22.28 -1.87 -15.26
C PHE A 7 22.90 -1.01 -14.15
N PHE A 8 23.53 0.12 -14.51
CA PHE A 8 24.09 1.05 -13.54
C PHE A 8 23.01 1.61 -12.59
N ALA A 9 21.85 2.04 -13.11
CA ALA A 9 20.72 2.48 -12.30
C ALA A 9 20.22 1.39 -11.34
N THR A 10 20.19 0.14 -11.79
CA THR A 10 19.84 -1.03 -10.95
C THR A 10 20.82 -1.22 -9.79
N VAL A 11 22.12 -1.06 -10.05
CA VAL A 11 23.17 -1.12 -9.03
C VAL A 11 22.98 0.01 -8.01
N LEU A 12 22.82 1.26 -8.48
CA LEU A 12 22.59 2.42 -7.63
C LEU A 12 21.39 2.22 -6.70
N LEU A 13 20.24 1.77 -7.23
CA LEU A 13 19.02 1.56 -6.46
C LEU A 13 19.05 0.31 -5.57
N SER A 14 20.05 -0.57 -5.72
CA SER A 14 20.19 -1.79 -4.91
C SER A 14 21.16 -1.68 -3.76
N ALA A 15 22.00 -0.65 -3.74
CA ALA A 15 22.86 -0.39 -2.60
C ALA A 15 22.04 -0.02 -1.34
N PRO A 16 22.58 -0.28 -0.13
CA PRO A 16 21.96 0.14 1.13
C PRO A 16 21.73 1.65 1.19
N VAL A 17 20.69 2.07 1.91
CA VAL A 17 20.42 3.50 2.22
C VAL A 17 21.64 4.11 2.91
N GLY A 18 22.06 5.30 2.46
CA GLY A 18 23.24 6.00 2.97
C GLY A 18 24.56 5.56 2.35
N THR A 19 24.54 4.63 1.38
CA THR A 19 25.75 4.31 0.60
C THR A 19 26.15 5.54 -0.22
N PRO A 20 27.35 6.11 0.01
CA PRO A 20 27.75 7.35 -0.65
C PRO A 20 28.00 7.10 -2.13
N GLU A 21 27.42 7.95 -2.98
CA GLU A 21 27.61 7.94 -4.42
C GLU A 21 28.16 9.27 -4.90
N GLN A 22 28.98 9.20 -5.95
CA GLN A 22 29.46 10.41 -6.62
C GLN A 22 28.37 10.95 -7.55
N VAL A 23 28.17 12.27 -7.50
CA VAL A 23 27.25 12.95 -8.43
C VAL A 23 27.76 12.72 -9.86
N PRO A 24 26.90 12.26 -10.79
CA PRO A 24 27.29 12.08 -12.17
C PRO A 24 27.79 13.39 -12.79
N PRO A 25 28.80 13.35 -13.68
CA PRO A 25 29.20 14.51 -14.46
C PRO A 25 28.03 15.11 -15.23
N ALA A 26 28.03 16.42 -15.45
CA ALA A 26 26.93 17.15 -16.12
C ALA A 26 26.54 16.54 -17.48
N GLU A 27 27.53 16.04 -18.24
CA GLU A 27 27.33 15.39 -19.54
C GLU A 27 26.55 14.06 -19.46
N ARG A 28 26.61 13.40 -18.31
CA ARG A 28 25.96 12.09 -18.06
C ARG A 28 24.69 12.22 -17.22
N TRP A 29 24.43 13.38 -16.63
CA TRP A 29 23.32 13.61 -15.71
C TRP A 29 21.97 13.15 -16.28
N VAL A 30 21.58 13.67 -17.45
CA VAL A 30 20.27 13.38 -18.06
C VAL A 30 20.09 11.87 -18.33
N VAL A 31 21.16 11.19 -18.74
CA VAL A 31 21.14 9.75 -19.04
C VAL A 31 21.00 8.94 -17.76
N VAL A 32 21.77 9.26 -16.71
CA VAL A 32 21.68 8.58 -15.41
C VAL A 32 20.33 8.84 -14.74
N GLN A 33 19.87 10.09 -14.73
CA GLN A 33 18.56 10.49 -14.21
C GLN A 33 17.44 9.68 -14.87
N SER A 34 17.41 9.65 -16.21
CA SER A 34 16.39 8.89 -16.97
C SER A 34 16.44 7.40 -16.66
N ALA A 35 17.65 6.81 -16.56
CA ALA A 35 17.82 5.40 -16.22
C ALA A 35 17.33 5.06 -14.81
N VAL A 36 17.64 5.91 -13.83
CA VAL A 36 17.18 5.74 -12.45
C VAL A 36 15.66 5.89 -12.37
N HIS A 37 15.06 6.87 -13.05
CA HIS A 37 13.60 7.01 -13.13
C HIS A 37 12.94 5.78 -13.76
N GLU A 38 13.46 5.27 -14.88
CA GLU A 38 12.88 4.11 -15.56
C GLU A 38 12.89 2.87 -14.65
N ILE A 39 14.02 2.56 -14.01
CA ILE A 39 14.11 1.43 -13.09
C ILE A 39 13.23 1.67 -11.85
N ALA A 40 13.22 2.88 -11.28
CA ALA A 40 12.43 3.18 -10.09
C ALA A 40 10.91 3.08 -10.35
N ILE A 41 10.44 3.50 -11.53
CA ILE A 41 9.05 3.35 -11.96
C ILE A 41 8.73 1.87 -12.18
N THR A 42 9.61 1.14 -12.87
CA THR A 42 9.45 -0.30 -13.14
C THR A 42 9.39 -1.12 -11.85
N TRP A 43 10.19 -0.75 -10.85
CA TRP A 43 10.19 -1.38 -9.54
C TRP A 43 9.03 -0.94 -8.65
N GLU A 44 8.22 0.01 -9.12
CA GLU A 44 7.09 0.60 -8.41
C GLU A 44 7.52 1.24 -7.07
N ILE A 45 8.68 1.90 -7.07
CA ILE A 45 9.22 2.68 -5.94
C ILE A 45 9.21 4.20 -6.22
N LEU A 46 8.86 4.60 -7.45
CA LEU A 46 8.65 5.97 -7.87
C LEU A 46 7.39 6.05 -8.72
N ASP A 47 6.50 7.00 -8.43
CA ASP A 47 5.37 7.27 -9.31
C ASP A 47 5.81 8.15 -10.50
N PRO A 48 5.32 7.92 -11.72
CA PRO A 48 5.63 8.78 -12.88
C PRO A 48 5.38 10.28 -12.62
N ARG A 49 4.38 10.64 -11.81
CA ARG A 49 4.03 12.03 -11.47
C ARG A 49 5.08 12.70 -10.57
N GLU A 50 5.95 11.92 -9.92
CA GLU A 50 7.01 12.38 -9.01
C GLU A 50 8.34 12.66 -9.73
N THR A 51 8.51 12.21 -10.97
CA THR A 51 9.76 12.37 -11.77
C THR A 51 10.22 13.83 -11.92
N ARG A 52 9.29 14.78 -11.87
CA ARG A 52 9.57 16.23 -11.90
C ARG A 52 10.20 16.78 -10.62
N TYR A 53 10.18 16.02 -9.53
CA TYR A 53 10.67 16.45 -8.21
C TYR A 53 11.82 15.58 -7.71
N VAL A 54 11.79 14.28 -7.99
CA VAL A 54 12.84 13.34 -7.58
C VAL A 54 13.95 13.33 -8.62
N LEU A 55 15.20 13.48 -8.19
CA LEU A 55 16.38 13.68 -9.04
C LEU A 55 16.21 14.88 -9.97
N ALA A 56 15.54 15.94 -9.52
CA ALA A 56 15.34 17.14 -10.34
C ALA A 56 16.64 17.94 -10.51
N LYS A 57 17.55 17.83 -9.53
CA LYS A 57 18.79 18.61 -9.44
C LYS A 57 19.98 17.69 -9.14
N PRO A 58 21.15 17.89 -9.79
CA PRO A 58 22.36 17.11 -9.50
C PRO A 58 22.81 17.22 -8.03
N GLU A 59 22.60 18.36 -7.40
CA GLU A 59 23.04 18.62 -6.02
C GLU A 59 22.29 17.76 -4.99
N ASP A 60 21.06 17.35 -5.31
CA ASP A 60 20.20 16.54 -4.44
C ASP A 60 20.36 15.03 -4.71
N PHE A 61 21.27 14.64 -5.62
CA PHE A 61 21.40 13.26 -6.12
C PHE A 61 21.46 12.20 -5.02
N GLN A 62 22.31 12.40 -4.01
CA GLN A 62 22.46 11.45 -2.91
C GLN A 62 21.17 11.33 -2.08
N ILE A 63 20.54 12.47 -1.77
CA ILE A 63 19.34 12.54 -0.94
C ILE A 63 18.19 11.80 -1.63
N ASP A 64 17.99 12.07 -2.92
CA ASP A 64 16.96 11.44 -3.72
C ASP A 64 17.21 9.95 -3.93
N LEU A 65 18.48 9.55 -4.09
CA LEU A 65 18.83 8.15 -4.22
C LEU A 65 18.57 7.37 -2.92
N ASP A 66 18.93 7.94 -1.77
CA ASP A 66 18.65 7.34 -0.47
C ASP A 66 17.15 7.27 -0.17
N PHE A 67 16.39 8.26 -0.62
CA PHE A 67 14.94 8.22 -0.59
C PHE A 67 14.35 7.06 -1.40
N LEU A 68 14.82 6.85 -2.63
CA LEU A 68 14.38 5.73 -3.47
C LEU A 68 14.80 4.37 -2.88
N ARG A 69 16.02 4.26 -2.36
CA ARG A 69 16.51 3.05 -1.67
C ARG A 69 15.66 2.74 -0.44
N LYS A 70 15.30 3.75 0.34
CA LYS A 70 14.40 3.59 1.51
C LYS A 70 13.03 3.09 1.08
N ARG A 71 12.42 3.70 0.06
CA ARG A 71 11.15 3.24 -0.50
C ARG A 71 11.21 1.79 -0.98
N LYS A 72 12.30 1.40 -1.62
CA LYS A 72 12.53 0.00 -2.02
C LYS A 72 12.52 -0.94 -0.82
N ALA A 73 13.21 -0.58 0.27
CA ALA A 73 13.23 -1.38 1.49
C ALA A 73 11.84 -1.47 2.13
N ASP A 74 11.11 -0.35 2.24
CA ASP A 74 9.77 -0.31 2.81
C ASP A 74 8.77 -1.19 2.02
N LEU A 75 8.96 -1.27 0.69
CA LEU A 75 8.11 -2.01 -0.26
C LEU A 75 8.63 -3.40 -0.67
N ALA A 76 9.67 -3.93 0.00
CA ALA A 76 10.31 -5.19 -0.41
C ALA A 76 9.32 -6.37 -0.52
N ASP A 77 8.46 -6.54 0.49
CA ASP A 77 7.43 -7.59 0.55
C ASP A 77 6.04 -7.10 0.12
N ALA A 78 5.93 -5.87 -0.39
CA ALA A 78 4.65 -5.35 -0.83
C ALA A 78 4.23 -6.03 -2.15
N PRO A 79 2.97 -6.50 -2.27
CA PRO A 79 2.44 -6.96 -3.54
C PRO A 79 2.64 -5.93 -4.67
N LYS A 80 2.74 -6.43 -5.90
CA LYS A 80 2.84 -5.56 -7.08
C LYS A 80 1.53 -4.83 -7.32
N LEU A 81 1.57 -3.63 -7.89
CA LEU A 81 0.36 -2.83 -8.09
C LEU A 81 -0.68 -3.54 -8.97
N ALA A 82 -0.21 -4.35 -9.92
CA ALA A 82 -1.06 -5.19 -10.77
C ALA A 82 -2.01 -6.08 -9.96
N GLU A 83 -1.64 -6.49 -8.74
CA GLU A 83 -2.52 -7.26 -7.87
C GLU A 83 -3.71 -6.47 -7.33
N SER A 84 -3.71 -5.14 -7.41
CA SER A 84 -4.94 -4.38 -7.13
C SER A 84 -6.07 -4.74 -8.10
N THR A 85 -5.79 -5.28 -9.29
CA THR A 85 -6.80 -5.62 -10.30
C THR A 85 -7.80 -6.69 -9.84
N ARG A 86 -7.36 -7.65 -9.01
CA ARG A 86 -8.20 -8.72 -8.43
C ARG A 86 -9.12 -8.23 -7.30
N LEU A 87 -8.88 -7.03 -6.75
CA LEU A 87 -9.76 -6.45 -5.73
C LEU A 87 -11.10 -6.00 -6.36
N PRO A 88 -12.18 -5.93 -5.58
CA PRO A 88 -13.49 -5.52 -6.07
C PRO A 88 -13.51 -4.12 -6.68
N ASP A 89 -14.62 -3.82 -7.37
CA ASP A 89 -14.87 -2.46 -7.83
C ASP A 89 -15.11 -1.49 -6.67
N ARG A 90 -14.96 -0.20 -6.95
CA ARG A 90 -15.07 0.86 -5.95
C ARG A 90 -16.45 0.90 -5.29
N ARG A 91 -17.51 0.62 -6.05
CA ARG A 91 -18.88 0.71 -5.56
C ARG A 91 -19.13 -0.34 -4.49
N LEU A 92 -18.73 -1.59 -4.73
CA LEU A 92 -18.86 -2.66 -3.75
C LEU A 92 -18.08 -2.37 -2.46
N MET A 93 -16.84 -1.86 -2.59
CA MET A 93 -16.03 -1.48 -1.43
C MET A 93 -16.68 -0.35 -0.62
N ASP A 94 -17.20 0.68 -1.29
CA ASP A 94 -17.88 1.80 -0.62
C ASP A 94 -19.17 1.33 0.08
N ASP A 95 -19.95 0.44 -0.54
CA ASP A 95 -21.15 -0.18 0.05
C ASP A 95 -20.79 -0.98 1.32
N HIS A 96 -19.75 -1.81 1.27
CA HIS A 96 -19.29 -2.60 2.42
C HIS A 96 -18.71 -1.73 3.54
N ILE A 97 -17.95 -0.69 3.21
CA ILE A 97 -17.46 0.28 4.20
C ILE A 97 -18.63 1.01 4.86
N GLN A 98 -19.63 1.43 4.09
CA GLN A 98 -20.81 2.10 4.62
C GLN A 98 -21.59 1.18 5.56
N PHE A 99 -21.79 -0.07 5.17
CA PHE A 99 -22.47 -1.06 6.00
C PHE A 99 -21.70 -1.33 7.30
N ASN A 100 -20.38 -1.54 7.21
CA ASN A 100 -19.52 -1.72 8.38
C ASN A 100 -19.67 -0.56 9.37
N ARG A 101 -19.60 0.68 8.90
CA ARG A 101 -19.77 1.88 9.74
C ARG A 101 -21.15 1.94 10.40
N ALA A 102 -22.19 1.61 9.67
CA ALA A 102 -23.55 1.55 10.22
C ALA A 102 -23.65 0.48 11.32
N TYR A 103 -23.07 -0.69 11.10
CA TYR A 103 -23.02 -1.77 12.08
C TYR A 103 -22.19 -1.39 13.32
N ARG A 104 -21.04 -0.75 13.14
CA ARG A 104 -20.19 -0.26 14.24
C ARG A 104 -20.95 0.72 15.14
N LYS A 105 -21.70 1.66 14.55
CA LYS A 105 -22.57 2.60 15.28
C LYS A 105 -23.72 1.88 16.00
N HIS A 106 -24.28 0.84 15.40
CA HIS A 106 -25.27 0.00 16.05
C HIS A 106 -24.69 -0.71 17.29
N LEU A 107 -23.47 -1.25 17.21
CA LEU A 107 -22.79 -1.85 18.35
C LEU A 107 -22.50 -0.84 19.48
N ASP A 108 -22.07 0.38 19.16
CA ASP A 108 -21.89 1.45 20.16
C ASP A 108 -23.19 1.73 20.90
N THR A 109 -24.30 1.83 20.15
CA THR A 109 -25.61 2.09 20.75
C THR A 109 -26.00 0.98 21.72
N ARG A 110 -25.72 -0.28 21.38
CA ARG A 110 -26.04 -1.43 22.25
C ARG A 110 -25.15 -1.51 23.48
N LEU A 111 -23.85 -1.23 23.34
CA LEU A 111 -22.90 -1.21 24.45
C LEU A 111 -23.29 -0.23 25.57
N LEU A 112 -24.05 0.83 25.25
CA LEU A 112 -24.55 1.77 26.25
C LEU A 112 -25.60 1.17 27.21
N TRP A 113 -26.37 0.19 26.75
CA TRP A 113 -27.53 -0.32 27.50
C TRP A 113 -27.42 -1.83 27.84
N GLU A 114 -26.64 -2.60 27.09
CA GLU A 114 -26.47 -4.06 27.25
C GLU A 114 -25.15 -4.38 27.96
N ALA A 115 -25.00 -3.88 29.19
CA ALA A 115 -23.78 -4.09 29.99
C ALA A 115 -23.52 -5.58 30.30
N ASP A 116 -24.57 -6.39 30.37
CA ASP A 116 -24.54 -7.84 30.57
C ASP A 116 -23.93 -8.61 29.38
N ARG A 117 -23.82 -7.97 28.21
CA ARG A 117 -23.26 -8.55 26.97
C ARG A 117 -22.06 -7.77 26.44
N ALA A 118 -21.47 -6.91 27.28
CA ALA A 118 -20.42 -5.99 26.87
C ALA A 118 -19.17 -6.70 26.33
N ASP A 119 -18.90 -7.92 26.80
CA ASP A 119 -17.82 -8.79 26.32
C ASP A 119 -17.98 -9.15 24.83
N VAL A 120 -19.11 -9.77 24.48
CA VAL A 120 -19.41 -10.22 23.10
C VAL A 120 -19.60 -9.02 22.17
N LEU A 121 -20.23 -7.96 22.64
CA LEU A 121 -20.39 -6.73 21.87
C LEU A 121 -19.06 -6.01 21.64
N GLY A 122 -18.18 -5.98 22.64
CA GLY A 122 -16.84 -5.41 22.54
C GLY A 122 -15.93 -6.20 21.59
N GLU A 123 -16.03 -7.52 21.59
CA GLU A 123 -15.36 -8.37 20.60
C GLU A 123 -15.86 -8.08 19.19
N ALA A 124 -17.19 -8.05 18.98
CA ALA A 124 -17.76 -7.72 17.68
C ALA A 124 -17.34 -6.31 17.20
N ALA A 125 -17.25 -5.34 18.11
CA ALA A 125 -16.82 -3.98 17.77
C ALA A 125 -15.36 -3.94 17.30
N ARG A 126 -14.44 -4.60 18.05
CA ARG A 126 -13.02 -4.70 17.68
C ARG A 126 -12.82 -5.39 16.33
N GLU A 127 -13.54 -6.48 16.10
CA GLU A 127 -13.47 -7.19 14.82
C GLU A 127 -14.06 -6.35 13.68
N THR A 128 -15.16 -5.62 13.92
CA THR A 128 -15.73 -4.67 12.95
C THR A 128 -14.71 -3.59 12.56
N ASP A 129 -13.98 -3.04 13.53
CA ASP A 129 -12.92 -2.04 13.28
C ASP A 129 -11.73 -2.65 12.51
N ARG A 130 -11.38 -3.92 12.78
CA ARG A 130 -10.35 -4.64 12.02
C ARG A 130 -10.77 -4.82 10.57
N LEU A 131 -11.99 -5.31 10.34
CA LEU A 131 -12.55 -5.52 9.00
C LEU A 131 -12.66 -4.20 8.22
N TYR A 132 -13.05 -3.10 8.87
CA TYR A 132 -13.04 -1.77 8.27
C TYR A 132 -11.67 -1.42 7.67
N ARG A 133 -10.59 -1.64 8.42
CA ARG A 133 -9.22 -1.33 7.97
C ARG A 133 -8.82 -2.15 6.75
N LEU A 134 -9.27 -3.41 6.64
CA LEU A 134 -9.00 -4.25 5.48
C LEU A 134 -9.73 -3.71 4.24
N TRP A 135 -11.01 -3.42 4.36
CA TRP A 135 -11.81 -2.86 3.27
C TRP A 135 -11.31 -1.48 2.84
N ASP A 136 -10.90 -0.65 3.79
CA ASP A 136 -10.28 0.65 3.51
C ASP A 136 -8.94 0.47 2.77
N ALA A 137 -8.07 -0.46 3.20
CA ALA A 137 -6.83 -0.77 2.51
C ALA A 137 -7.06 -1.24 1.05
N MET A 138 -8.11 -2.04 0.79
CA MET A 138 -8.51 -2.41 -0.57
C MET A 138 -8.89 -1.18 -1.41
N ARG A 139 -9.71 -0.30 -0.85
CA ARG A 139 -10.13 0.94 -1.50
C ARG A 139 -8.94 1.83 -1.82
N GLU A 140 -8.01 1.96 -0.88
CA GLU A 140 -6.79 2.73 -1.02
C GLU A 140 -5.87 2.18 -2.12
N ALA A 141 -5.70 0.86 -2.18
CA ALA A 141 -4.93 0.18 -3.21
C ALA A 141 -5.52 0.37 -4.63
N LYS A 142 -6.85 0.50 -4.75
CA LYS A 142 -7.57 0.73 -6.01
C LYS A 142 -7.68 2.19 -6.43
N CYS A 143 -7.30 3.15 -5.59
CA CYS A 143 -7.50 4.57 -5.89
C CYS A 143 -6.44 5.12 -6.85
N ASP A 144 -6.81 5.45 -8.09
CA ASP A 144 -5.87 5.96 -9.12
C ASP A 144 -5.36 7.39 -8.89
N PHE A 145 -5.95 8.10 -7.92
CA PHE A 145 -5.45 9.39 -7.47
C PHE A 145 -4.21 9.23 -6.57
N HIS A 146 -4.03 8.07 -5.94
CA HIS A 146 -2.89 7.79 -5.09
C HIS A 146 -1.66 7.36 -5.88
N TYR A 147 -0.49 7.76 -5.38
CA TYR A 147 0.78 7.35 -5.97
C TYR A 147 0.98 5.84 -5.86
N VAL A 148 1.67 5.27 -6.84
CA VAL A 148 1.99 3.83 -6.90
C VAL A 148 2.55 3.31 -5.57
N THR A 149 3.45 4.07 -4.94
CA THR A 149 4.07 3.70 -3.65
C THR A 149 3.06 3.59 -2.51
N TYR A 150 2.11 4.53 -2.42
CA TYR A 150 1.05 4.50 -1.42
C TYR A 150 0.09 3.32 -1.64
N ARG A 151 -0.29 3.08 -2.89
CA ARG A 151 -1.18 1.96 -3.27
C ARG A 151 -0.54 0.61 -2.96
N ARG A 152 0.76 0.45 -3.22
CA ARG A 152 1.51 -0.77 -2.84
C ARG A 152 1.63 -0.96 -1.34
N LEU A 153 1.82 0.12 -0.58
CA LEU A 153 1.81 0.04 0.87
C LEU A 153 0.42 -0.38 1.40
N ALA A 154 -0.66 0.08 0.77
CA ALA A 154 -2.02 -0.37 1.09
C ALA A 154 -2.20 -1.87 0.80
N LEU A 155 -1.69 -2.38 -0.33
CA LEU A 155 -1.67 -3.82 -0.62
C LEU A 155 -0.86 -4.61 0.41
N LYS A 156 0.28 -4.09 0.85
CA LYS A 156 1.10 -4.71 1.90
C LYS A 156 0.31 -4.85 3.21
N LYS A 157 -0.31 -3.76 3.67
CA LYS A 157 -1.18 -3.78 4.87
C LYS A 157 -2.35 -4.74 4.73
N LEU A 158 -2.94 -4.83 3.54
CA LEU A 158 -4.02 -5.75 3.26
C LEU A 158 -3.56 -7.21 3.37
N GLN A 159 -2.43 -7.55 2.75
CA GLN A 159 -1.84 -8.89 2.83
C GLN A 159 -1.46 -9.26 4.27
N GLU A 160 -0.81 -8.36 5.00
CA GLU A 160 -0.47 -8.56 6.42
C GLU A 160 -1.72 -8.75 7.29
N GLY A 161 -2.80 -8.00 7.01
CA GLY A 161 -4.03 -8.05 7.78
C GLY A 161 -4.93 -9.26 7.49
N LEU A 162 -4.85 -9.84 6.29
CA LEU A 162 -5.55 -11.07 5.91
C LEU A 162 -4.74 -12.34 6.21
N GLY A 163 -3.42 -12.24 6.16
CA GLY A 163 -2.52 -13.38 6.08
C GLY A 163 -2.25 -13.77 4.62
N THR A 164 -1.03 -14.25 4.35
CA THR A 164 -0.53 -14.51 2.99
C THR A 164 -1.39 -15.52 2.23
N GLU A 165 -1.86 -16.58 2.89
CA GLU A 165 -2.66 -17.64 2.24
C GLU A 165 -4.04 -17.14 1.80
N VAL A 166 -4.76 -16.43 2.69
CA VAL A 166 -6.08 -15.85 2.41
C VAL A 166 -5.98 -14.77 1.33
N TYR A 167 -4.94 -13.94 1.39
CA TYR A 167 -4.68 -12.95 0.36
C TYR A 167 -4.38 -13.60 -1.01
N ALA A 168 -3.63 -14.71 -1.03
CA ALA A 168 -3.30 -15.43 -2.25
C ALA A 168 -4.50 -16.16 -2.89
N SER A 169 -5.44 -16.68 -2.08
CA SER A 169 -6.67 -17.30 -2.58
C SER A 169 -7.64 -16.30 -3.19
N GLY A 170 -7.48 -15.00 -2.91
CA GLY A 170 -8.38 -13.95 -3.36
C GLY A 170 -9.70 -13.92 -2.57
N GLU A 171 -9.76 -14.61 -1.44
CA GLU A 171 -10.92 -14.61 -0.56
C GLU A 171 -11.07 -13.23 0.10
N LEU A 172 -12.28 -12.67 0.02
CA LEU A 172 -12.59 -11.38 0.62
C LEU A 172 -13.08 -11.59 2.05
N PRO A 173 -12.59 -10.79 3.01
CA PRO A 173 -13.11 -10.84 4.37
C PRO A 173 -14.56 -10.34 4.36
N PRO A 174 -15.39 -10.78 5.32
CA PRO A 174 -16.72 -10.20 5.45
C PRO A 174 -16.63 -8.71 5.81
N CYS A 175 -17.71 -7.96 5.58
CA CYS A 175 -17.74 -6.53 5.94
C CYS A 175 -18.03 -6.31 7.43
N VAL A 176 -18.52 -7.31 8.15
CA VAL A 176 -18.81 -7.33 9.58
C VAL A 176 -18.54 -8.74 10.15
N PRO A 177 -18.54 -8.96 11.47
CA PRO A 177 -18.30 -10.27 12.04
C PRO A 177 -19.50 -11.23 11.81
N ASP A 178 -19.36 -12.16 10.86
CA ASP A 178 -20.47 -13.03 10.42
C ASP A 178 -21.00 -13.97 11.51
N TRP A 179 -20.14 -14.39 12.44
CA TRP A 179 -20.51 -15.27 13.56
C TRP A 179 -21.64 -14.70 14.43
N ARG A 180 -21.83 -13.37 14.45
CA ARG A 180 -22.94 -12.71 15.15
C ARG A 180 -24.31 -13.01 14.56
N PHE A 181 -24.36 -13.41 13.28
CA PHE A 181 -25.60 -13.70 12.56
C PHE A 181 -25.90 -15.21 12.50
N VAL A 182 -24.90 -16.06 12.71
CA VAL A 182 -25.07 -17.53 12.77
C VAL A 182 -25.82 -17.94 14.05
N ALA A 183 -25.60 -17.26 15.17
CA ALA A 183 -26.30 -17.51 16.42
C ALA A 183 -27.77 -17.01 16.45
N ALA A 184 -28.25 -16.41 15.37
CA ALA A 184 -29.63 -15.89 15.23
C ALA A 184 -30.53 -16.78 14.34
N ARG A 185 -30.03 -17.94 13.90
CA ARG A 185 -30.82 -19.01 13.27
C ARG A 185 -31.06 -20.13 14.27
#